data_AF-A0A182T890-F1
#
_entry.id   AF-A0A182T890-F1
#
_cell.length_a   1.000
_cell.length_b   1.000
_cell.length_c   1.000
_cell.angle_alpha   90.00
_cell.angle_beta   90.00
_cell.angle_gamma   90.00
#
_symmetry.space_group_name_H-M   'P 1'
#
loop_
_entity.id
_entity.type
_entity.pdbx_description
1 polymer ?
#
loop_
_entity_poly.entity_id
_entity_poly.type
_entity_poly.pdbx_seq_one_letter_code
_entity_poly.pdbx_strand_id
1 'polypeptide(L)'
;LTMEKKDELVAKLTPLQYHITQEAGTERPFTGKYNKFYEKGTYICVVCSQELFSSETKYDSGCGWPAFNDVLDQGKVTLHKDPSIPGRVRTEVRCSKCAAHMGHVFEDGPPPTRK
;
A
#
# COMPACT_ATOMS: atom_id res chain seq x y z
N LEU A 1 -14.48 9.60 -10.26
CA LEU A 1 -13.48 10.69 -10.12
C LEU A 1 -13.87 11.79 -11.10
N THR A 2 -13.99 13.04 -10.67
CA THR A 2 -14.19 14.17 -11.60
C THR A 2 -12.95 14.33 -12.49
N MET A 3 -13.10 14.86 -13.70
CA MET A 3 -11.97 15.05 -14.62
C MET A 3 -10.88 15.93 -14.01
N GLU A 4 -11.29 17.01 -13.31
CA GLU A 4 -10.40 17.92 -12.58
C GLU A 4 -9.53 17.19 -11.53
N LYS A 5 -10.14 16.24 -10.80
CA LYS A 5 -9.42 15.45 -9.78
C LYS A 5 -8.43 14.46 -10.41
N LYS A 6 -8.71 13.99 -11.63
CA LYS A 6 -7.77 13.12 -12.37
C LYS A 6 -6.54 13.90 -12.81
N ASP A 7 -6.75 15.07 -13.42
CA ASP A 7 -5.65 15.89 -13.96
C ASP A 7 -4.72 16.39 -12.84
N GLU A 8 -5.28 16.76 -11.69
CA GLU A 8 -4.48 17.10 -10.50
C GLU A 8 -3.59 15.94 -10.01
N LEU A 9 -4.10 14.71 -10.03
CA LEU A 9 -3.35 13.53 -9.59
C LEU A 9 -2.26 13.15 -10.58
N VAL A 10 -2.55 13.24 -11.88
CA VAL A 10 -1.56 13.00 -12.95
C VAL A 10 -0.43 14.03 -12.88
N ALA A 11 -0.71 15.27 -12.51
CA ALA A 11 0.31 16.31 -12.34
C ALA A 11 1.19 16.11 -11.09
N LYS A 12 0.65 15.52 -10.01
CA LYS A 12 1.35 15.36 -8.72
C LYS A 12 2.08 14.02 -8.56
N LEU A 13 1.67 12.98 -9.29
CA LEU A 13 2.19 11.63 -9.15
C LEU A 13 3.06 11.24 -10.35
N THR A 14 4.06 10.41 -10.12
CA THR A 14 4.74 9.74 -11.23
C THR A 14 3.78 8.77 -11.93
N PRO A 15 4.01 8.40 -13.21
CA PRO A 15 3.16 7.42 -13.90
C PRO A 15 3.00 6.11 -13.13
N LEU A 16 4.08 5.62 -12.51
CA LEU A 16 4.04 4.41 -11.69
C LEU A 16 3.22 4.60 -10.41
N GLN A 17 3.37 5.73 -9.72
CA GLN A 17 2.56 6.05 -8.53
C GLN A 17 1.08 6.15 -8.87
N TYR A 18 0.73 6.77 -10.00
CA TYR A 18 -0.65 6.85 -10.47
C TYR A 18 -1.20 5.46 -10.77
N HIS A 19 -0.47 4.65 -11.56
CA HIS A 19 -0.86 3.29 -11.91
C HIS A 19 -1.12 2.42 -10.67
N ILE A 20 -0.23 2.47 -9.68
CA ILE A 20 -0.42 1.71 -8.44
C ILE A 20 -1.60 2.25 -7.65
N THR A 21 -1.60 3.56 -7.34
CA THR A 21 -2.54 4.10 -6.34
C THR A 21 -3.96 4.29 -6.87
N GLN A 22 -4.14 4.54 -8.17
CA GLN A 22 -5.45 4.84 -8.78
C GLN A 22 -6.00 3.67 -9.59
N GLU A 23 -5.14 2.82 -10.16
CA GLU A 23 -5.54 1.71 -11.04
C GLU A 23 -5.33 0.32 -10.41
N ALA A 24 -4.97 0.30 -9.11
CA ALA A 24 -4.64 -0.93 -8.37
C ALA A 24 -3.55 -1.78 -9.07
N GLY A 25 -2.62 -1.12 -9.75
CA GLY A 25 -1.43 -1.73 -10.32
C GLY A 25 -0.45 -2.21 -9.24
N THR A 26 0.51 -3.02 -9.62
CA THR A 26 1.57 -3.52 -8.73
C THR A 26 2.93 -3.23 -9.35
N GLU A 27 3.83 -2.60 -8.59
CA GLU A 27 5.21 -2.41 -9.07
C GLU A 27 5.94 -3.75 -9.24
N ARG A 28 7.00 -3.77 -10.05
CA ARG A 28 7.81 -4.98 -10.21
C ARG A 28 8.48 -5.34 -8.87
N PRO A 29 8.51 -6.63 -8.48
CA PRO A 29 9.13 -7.04 -7.23
C PRO A 29 10.61 -6.65 -7.22
N PHE A 30 11.11 -6.32 -6.04
CA PHE A 30 12.50 -5.92 -5.76
C PHE A 30 12.95 -4.59 -6.37
N THR A 31 12.05 -3.83 -7.01
CA THR A 31 12.40 -2.55 -7.66
C THR A 31 12.01 -1.31 -6.85
N GLY A 32 11.06 -1.44 -5.92
CA GLY A 32 10.54 -0.33 -5.14
C GLY A 32 11.60 0.29 -4.22
N LYS A 33 11.67 1.64 -4.21
CA LYS A 33 12.59 2.43 -3.37
C LYS A 33 12.57 2.01 -1.90
N TYR A 34 11.40 1.62 -1.39
CA TYR A 34 11.18 1.32 0.02
C TYR A 34 11.24 -0.16 0.38
N ASN A 35 11.49 -1.06 -0.59
CA ASN A 35 11.53 -2.50 -0.34
C ASN A 35 12.61 -2.86 0.69
N LYS A 36 13.87 -2.49 0.42
CA LYS A 36 15.02 -2.70 1.32
C LYS A 36 15.43 -1.45 2.10
N PHE A 37 14.48 -0.56 2.37
CA PHE A 37 14.69 0.62 3.20
C PHE A 37 14.22 0.33 4.64
N TYR A 38 15.06 0.60 5.63
CA TYR A 38 14.81 0.28 7.05
C TYR A 38 15.19 1.40 8.01
N GLU A 39 15.37 2.63 7.52
CA GLU A 39 15.59 3.77 8.42
C GLU A 39 14.32 4.07 9.23
N LYS A 40 14.50 4.67 10.41
CA LYS A 40 13.40 5.02 11.29
C LYS A 40 12.54 6.13 10.68
N GLY A 41 11.22 5.95 10.72
CA GLY A 41 10.27 6.97 10.27
C GLY A 41 8.87 6.43 10.02
N THR A 42 8.06 7.28 9.40
CA THR A 42 6.65 7.01 9.10
C THR A 42 6.42 6.96 7.59
N TYR A 43 5.72 5.93 7.13
CA TYR A 43 5.31 5.78 5.74
C TYR A 43 3.95 6.46 5.54
N ILE A 44 3.92 7.45 4.66
CA ILE A 44 2.73 8.25 4.37
C ILE A 44 2.13 7.89 3.01
N CYS A 45 0.82 8.06 2.88
CA CYS A 45 0.11 7.95 1.62
C CYS A 45 0.62 9.03 0.65
N VAL A 46 1.23 8.63 -0.46
CA VAL A 46 1.76 9.57 -1.47
C VAL A 46 0.68 10.48 -2.07
N VAL A 47 -0.59 10.08 -2.01
CA VAL A 47 -1.72 10.82 -2.60
C VAL A 47 -2.25 11.91 -1.67
N CYS A 48 -2.34 11.65 -0.36
CA CYS A 48 -3.04 12.54 0.59
C CYS A 48 -2.27 12.84 1.88
N SER A 49 -1.03 12.36 1.97
CA SER A 49 -0.11 12.53 3.10
C SER A 49 -0.58 11.96 4.45
N GLN A 50 -1.63 11.13 4.47
CA GLN A 50 -2.02 10.40 5.67
C GLN A 50 -0.91 9.43 6.07
N GLU A 51 -0.46 9.47 7.33
CA GLU A 51 0.47 8.50 7.90
C GLU A 51 -0.18 7.12 8.00
N LEU A 52 0.44 6.06 7.47
CA LEU A 52 -0.17 4.73 7.41
C LEU A 52 0.60 3.67 8.19
N PHE A 53 1.92 3.63 8.06
CA PHE A 53 2.76 2.57 8.65
C PHE A 53 3.96 3.14 9.39
N SER A 54 4.42 2.44 10.42
CA SER A 54 5.65 2.73 11.15
C SER A 54 6.81 1.90 10.60
N SER A 55 8.02 2.45 10.57
CA SER A 55 9.23 1.65 10.35
C SER A 55 9.41 0.54 11.40
N GLU A 56 8.82 0.70 12.59
CA GLU A 56 8.90 -0.29 13.68
C GLU A 56 8.15 -1.58 13.37
N THR A 57 7.10 -1.51 12.54
CA THR A 57 6.31 -2.68 12.11
C THR A 57 6.82 -3.25 10.79
N LYS A 58 7.81 -2.60 10.16
CA LYS A 58 8.41 -3.06 8.91
C LYS A 58 9.32 -4.25 9.15
N TYR A 59 9.23 -5.26 8.29
CA TYR A 59 10.09 -6.44 8.34
C TYR A 59 10.54 -6.89 6.95
N ASP A 60 11.54 -7.77 6.89
CA ASP A 60 11.99 -8.39 5.64
C ASP A 60 11.22 -9.70 5.41
N SER A 61 10.18 -9.65 4.59
CA SER A 61 9.43 -10.84 4.18
C SER A 61 10.11 -11.63 3.05
N GLY A 62 11.08 -11.03 2.36
CA GLY A 62 11.61 -11.57 1.11
C GLY A 62 10.64 -11.55 -0.08
N CYS A 63 9.42 -11.01 0.06
CA CYS A 63 8.39 -11.09 -0.97
C CYS A 63 8.62 -10.15 -2.18
N GLY A 64 9.52 -9.17 -2.04
CA GLY A 64 9.87 -8.21 -3.09
C GLY A 64 9.20 -6.85 -2.97
N TRP A 65 8.33 -6.64 -1.99
CA TRP A 65 7.71 -5.36 -1.68
C TRP A 65 7.89 -5.01 -0.20
N PRO A 66 7.75 -3.72 0.18
CA PRO A 66 7.74 -3.33 1.60
C PRO A 66 6.64 -4.09 2.35
N ALA A 67 7.00 -4.77 3.43
CA ALA A 67 6.07 -5.53 4.27
C ALA A 67 6.03 -4.95 5.68
N PHE A 68 4.82 -4.86 6.23
CA PHE A 68 4.55 -4.35 7.58
C PHE A 68 3.60 -5.31 8.27
N ASN A 69 3.86 -5.65 9.53
CA ASN A 69 2.98 -6.56 10.27
C ASN A 69 1.78 -5.85 10.92
N ASP A 70 1.79 -4.51 10.94
CA ASP A 70 0.66 -3.69 11.40
C ASP A 70 0.70 -2.27 10.79
N VAL A 71 -0.48 -1.64 10.75
CA VAL A 71 -0.67 -0.22 10.47
C VAL A 71 -0.52 0.61 11.75
N LEU A 72 -0.34 1.92 11.60
CA LEU A 72 -0.34 2.83 12.76
C LEU A 72 -1.68 2.84 13.50
N ASP A 73 -2.79 2.72 12.76
CA ASP A 73 -4.14 2.65 13.31
C ASP A 73 -5.09 1.99 12.29
N GLN A 74 -5.97 1.10 12.75
CA GLN A 74 -6.84 0.30 11.87
C GLN A 74 -7.86 1.15 11.09
N GLY A 75 -8.23 2.34 11.59
CA GLY A 75 -9.10 3.29 10.89
C GLY A 75 -8.40 4.06 9.76
N LYS A 76 -7.07 3.93 9.63
CA LYS A 76 -6.31 4.58 8.54
C LYS A 76 -6.32 3.80 7.24
N VAL A 77 -6.79 2.56 7.26
CA VAL A 77 -6.95 1.72 6.06
C VAL A 77 -8.35 1.14 5.97
N THR A 78 -8.73 0.72 4.77
CA THR A 78 -9.95 -0.05 4.52
C THR A 78 -9.58 -1.34 3.79
N LEU A 79 -10.30 -2.41 4.11
CA LEU A 79 -10.06 -3.74 3.55
C LEU A 79 -11.16 -4.08 2.56
N HIS A 80 -10.77 -4.50 1.36
CA HIS A 80 -11.69 -4.82 0.26
C HIS A 80 -11.39 -6.20 -0.30
N LYS A 81 -12.43 -6.95 -0.65
CA LYS A 81 -12.25 -8.24 -1.33
C LYS A 81 -11.77 -8.00 -2.76
N ASP A 82 -10.66 -8.62 -3.13
CA ASP A 82 -10.08 -8.55 -4.48
C ASP A 82 -10.14 -9.92 -5.19
N PRO A 83 -11.09 -10.11 -6.13
CA PRO A 83 -11.20 -11.32 -6.95
C PRO A 83 -10.48 -11.22 -8.30
N SER A 84 -9.58 -10.24 -8.52
CA SER A 84 -8.90 -10.01 -9.80
C SER A 84 -8.10 -11.20 -10.32
N ILE A 85 -7.68 -12.12 -9.44
CA ILE A 85 -6.99 -13.36 -9.81
C ILE A 85 -7.97 -14.54 -9.65
N PRO A 86 -8.33 -15.24 -10.74
CA PRO A 86 -9.20 -16.41 -10.68
C PRO A 86 -8.70 -17.46 -9.67
N GLY A 87 -9.58 -17.88 -8.75
CA GLY A 87 -9.26 -18.88 -7.73
C GLY A 87 -8.38 -18.40 -6.58
N ARG A 88 -8.00 -17.11 -6.53
CA ARG A 88 -7.18 -16.54 -5.45
C ARG A 88 -7.74 -15.21 -4.99
N VAL A 89 -8.78 -15.25 -4.16
CA VAL A 89 -9.31 -14.06 -3.51
C VAL A 89 -8.29 -13.52 -2.53
N ARG A 90 -7.94 -12.24 -2.66
CA ARG A 90 -7.06 -11.51 -1.75
C ARG A 90 -7.84 -10.42 -1.03
N THR A 91 -7.22 -9.84 0.00
CA THR A 91 -7.77 -8.67 0.70
C THR A 91 -6.93 -7.45 0.35
N GLU A 92 -7.49 -6.56 -0.45
CA GLU A 92 -6.86 -5.29 -0.84
C GLU A 92 -6.88 -4.31 0.33
N VAL A 93 -5.76 -3.60 0.51
CA VAL A 93 -5.61 -2.52 1.49
C VAL A 93 -5.64 -1.18 0.75
N ARG A 94 -6.57 -0.30 1.16
CA ARG A 94 -6.67 1.07 0.63
C ARG A 94 -6.56 2.10 1.74
N CYS A 95 -6.00 3.27 1.44
CA CYS A 95 -6.02 4.41 2.36
C CYS A 95 -7.46 4.85 2.64
N SER A 96 -7.84 4.97 3.93
CA SER A 96 -9.22 5.31 4.30
C SER A 96 -9.64 6.73 3.89
N LYS A 97 -8.69 7.67 3.76
CA LYS A 97 -8.97 9.08 3.46
C LYS A 97 -9.15 9.37 1.97
N CYS A 98 -8.44 8.68 1.09
CA CYS A 98 -8.45 8.97 -0.35
C CYS A 98 -8.74 7.76 -1.24
N ALA A 99 -8.94 6.57 -0.66
CA ALA A 99 -9.19 5.31 -1.35
C ALA A 99 -8.05 4.84 -2.28
N ALA A 100 -6.85 5.41 -2.15
CA ALA A 100 -5.68 4.97 -2.91
C ALA A 100 -5.32 3.51 -2.58
N HIS A 101 -5.03 2.70 -3.59
CA HIS A 101 -4.55 1.32 -3.46
C HIS A 101 -3.13 1.29 -2.89
N MET A 102 -2.91 0.49 -1.85
CA MET A 102 -1.63 0.36 -1.16
C MET A 102 -1.00 -1.05 -1.28
N GLY A 103 -1.78 -2.05 -1.71
CA GLY A 103 -1.37 -3.44 -1.82
C GLY A 103 -2.42 -4.40 -1.24
N HIS A 104 -1.95 -5.50 -0.66
CA HIS A 104 -2.78 -6.55 -0.08
C HIS A 104 -2.25 -6.99 1.28
N VAL A 105 -3.14 -7.47 2.13
CA VAL A 105 -2.81 -8.12 3.40
C VAL A 105 -2.94 -9.64 3.25
N PHE A 106 -2.03 -10.38 3.87
CA PHE A 106 -1.96 -11.83 3.85
C PHE A 106 -1.84 -12.36 5.28
N GLU A 107 -2.24 -13.59 5.56
CA GLU A 107 -2.24 -14.17 6.92
C GLU A 107 -0.96 -14.97 7.23
N ASP A 108 0.17 -14.58 6.63
CA ASP A 108 1.47 -15.25 6.71
C ASP A 108 2.59 -14.37 7.30
N GLY A 109 2.22 -13.24 7.93
CA GLY A 109 3.15 -12.34 8.60
C GLY A 109 3.72 -12.89 9.92
N PRO A 110 4.71 -12.18 10.51
CA PRO A 110 5.27 -12.53 11.82
C PRO A 110 4.25 -12.28 12.95
N PRO A 111 4.45 -12.88 14.15
CA PRO A 111 3.69 -12.51 15.34
C PRO A 111 3.85 -11.01 15.68
N PRO A 112 2.90 -10.41 16.42
CA PRO A 112 1.74 -11.05 17.04
C PRO A 112 0.51 -11.15 16.13
N THR A 113 0.38 -10.28 15.12
CA THR A 113 -0.80 -10.16 14.27
C THR A 113 -0.90 -11.25 13.21
N ARG A 114 0.25 -11.79 12.77
CA ARG A 114 0.36 -12.72 11.63
C ARG A 114 -0.29 -12.17 10.35
N LYS A 115 -0.25 -10.85 10.19
CA LYS A 115 -0.73 -10.12 9.02
C LYS A 115 0.41 -9.42 8.31
#